data_AF-A0A7C5XV44-F1
#
_entry.id   AF-A0A7C5XV44-F1
#
_cell.length_a   1.000
_cell.length_b   1.000
_cell.length_c   1.000
_cell.angle_alpha   90.00
_cell.angle_beta   90.00
_cell.angle_gamma   90.00
#
_symmetry.space_group_name_H-M   'P 1'
#
loop_
_entity.id
_entity.type
_entity.pdbx_description
1 polymer ?
#
loop_
_entity_poly.entity_id
_entity_poly.type
_entity_poly.pdbx_seq_one_letter_code
_entity_poly.pdbx_strand_id
1 'polypeptide(L)'
;MVSFAAPAHLLLLVLPAVGALLALWRHRARLSQQRTLASPSVWRQVLGGTPSTGLGRLLLWCAAAALIVLALARPQWGEVKGEVSIRTRDVVVALDVSDSMRCRDVEPSRLKRALAILRRALPGLDGNRVAVVVFAGEAYPLVPLTTDLDAVATFLEGVEPGMIALPGSNLERAVDESLKLLPPEGKGRVLVLISDGENLQGDIDAAAKRLREGGVRMVAVVSGTPEGGPIPIGGRQGVRYKKDRSGTVVITHAHPEVLEKLAESTGGVLIRAGSGTAAQQIDRAIAKLQSREMESSRRVRRIDRFPIFLALAVALIVLGFALPPWRKVAAVAVLLLALVPPAQAQSVRLP
;
A
#
# COMPACT_ATOMS: atom_id res chain seq x y z
N MET A 1 -12.51 -21.54 10.94
CA MET A 1 -13.65 -20.83 11.58
C MET A 1 -14.57 -20.32 10.49
N VAL A 2 -15.90 -20.47 10.62
CA VAL A 2 -16.89 -19.92 9.67
C VAL A 2 -17.22 -18.51 10.11
N SER A 3 -17.23 -17.56 9.18
CA SER A 3 -17.63 -16.17 9.41
C SER A 3 -18.62 -15.73 8.34
N PHE A 4 -19.41 -14.70 8.59
CA PHE A 4 -20.38 -14.16 7.64
C PHE A 4 -19.96 -12.75 7.25
N ALA A 5 -19.88 -12.47 5.96
CA ALA A 5 -19.56 -11.12 5.48
C ALA A 5 -20.72 -10.14 5.72
N ALA A 6 -21.96 -10.62 5.78
CA ALA A 6 -23.13 -9.79 5.99
C ALA A 6 -24.13 -10.44 6.97
N PRO A 7 -23.77 -10.54 8.27
CA PRO A 7 -24.53 -11.28 9.28
C PRO A 7 -25.94 -10.73 9.50
N ALA A 8 -26.19 -9.45 9.19
CA ALA A 8 -27.51 -8.83 9.30
C ALA A 8 -28.61 -9.59 8.51
N HIS A 9 -28.25 -10.21 7.38
CA HIS A 9 -29.20 -10.97 6.56
C HIS A 9 -29.70 -12.23 7.26
N LEU A 10 -29.02 -12.75 8.29
CA LEU A 10 -29.48 -13.91 9.05
C LEU A 10 -30.81 -13.67 9.76
N LEU A 11 -31.17 -12.40 10.06
CA LEU A 11 -32.48 -12.06 10.62
C LEU A 11 -33.63 -12.43 9.69
N LEU A 12 -33.40 -12.48 8.37
CA LEU A 12 -34.41 -12.87 7.38
C LEU A 12 -34.77 -14.37 7.48
N LEU A 13 -34.02 -15.17 8.22
CA LEU A 13 -34.31 -16.60 8.45
C LEU A 13 -35.62 -16.82 9.22
N VAL A 14 -36.11 -15.79 9.92
CA VAL A 14 -37.41 -15.83 10.62
C VAL A 14 -38.57 -16.04 9.63
N LEU A 15 -38.50 -15.46 8.43
CA LEU A 15 -39.57 -15.57 7.42
C LEU A 15 -39.82 -17.02 6.95
N PRO A 16 -38.81 -17.78 6.48
CA PRO A 16 -39.02 -19.18 6.11
C PRO A 16 -39.39 -20.06 7.30
N ALA A 17 -38.87 -19.77 8.50
CA ALA A 17 -39.21 -20.51 9.71
C ALA A 17 -40.69 -20.35 10.09
N VAL A 18 -41.20 -19.11 10.12
CA VAL A 18 -42.63 -18.82 10.36
C VAL A 18 -43.50 -19.44 9.26
N GLY A 19 -43.08 -19.33 7.99
CA GLY A 19 -43.78 -19.98 6.87
C GLY A 19 -43.91 -21.49 7.03
N ALA A 20 -42.85 -22.17 7.46
CA ALA A 20 -42.85 -23.62 7.71
C ALA A 20 -43.75 -23.99 8.91
N LEU A 21 -43.73 -23.21 10.00
CA LEU A 21 -44.59 -23.42 11.16
C LEU A 21 -46.07 -23.25 10.80
N LEU A 22 -46.42 -22.21 10.05
CA LEU A 22 -47.79 -21.98 9.56
C LEU A 22 -48.25 -23.09 8.62
N ALA A 23 -47.35 -23.59 7.76
CA ALA A 23 -47.61 -24.73 6.88
C ALA A 23 -47.97 -25.99 7.67
N LEU A 24 -47.16 -26.32 8.68
CA LEU A 24 -47.37 -27.48 9.56
C LEU A 24 -48.65 -27.32 10.40
N TRP A 25 -48.90 -26.12 10.94
CA TRP A 25 -50.10 -25.82 11.70
C TRP A 25 -51.37 -25.95 10.84
N ARG A 26 -51.39 -25.35 9.64
CA ARG A 26 -52.51 -25.49 8.69
C ARG A 26 -52.71 -26.94 8.27
N HIS A 27 -51.64 -27.69 8.04
CA HIS A 27 -51.75 -29.10 7.68
C HIS A 27 -52.38 -29.92 8.82
N ARG A 28 -51.93 -29.71 10.06
CA ARG A 28 -52.51 -30.35 11.25
C ARG A 28 -53.98 -29.97 11.46
N ALA A 29 -54.32 -28.69 11.34
CA ALA A 29 -55.69 -28.19 11.47
C ALA A 29 -56.61 -28.78 10.39
N ARG A 30 -56.15 -28.85 9.13
CA ARG A 30 -56.89 -29.49 8.03
C ARG A 30 -57.13 -30.97 8.30
N LEU A 31 -56.12 -31.71 8.76
CA LEU A 31 -56.29 -33.12 9.12
C LEU A 31 -57.29 -33.30 10.27
N SER A 32 -57.31 -32.39 11.24
CA SER A 32 -58.28 -32.41 12.35
C SER A 32 -59.71 -32.16 11.87
N GLN A 33 -59.93 -31.17 10.99
CA GLN A 33 -61.25 -30.85 10.42
C GLN A 33 -61.76 -31.91 9.44
N GLN A 34 -60.87 -32.56 8.70
CA GLN A 34 -61.26 -33.65 7.80
C GLN A 34 -61.78 -34.86 8.57
N ARG A 35 -61.22 -35.15 9.75
CA ARG A 35 -61.67 -36.23 10.64
C ARG A 35 -63.06 -36.00 11.22
N THR A 36 -63.50 -34.74 11.35
CA THR A 36 -64.85 -34.40 11.83
C THR A 36 -65.91 -34.42 10.73
N LEU A 37 -65.54 -34.28 9.45
CA LEU A 37 -66.49 -34.14 8.34
C LEU A 37 -66.77 -35.45 7.59
N ALA A 38 -65.79 -36.34 7.43
CA ALA A 38 -65.99 -37.66 6.82
C ALA A 38 -64.86 -38.64 7.16
N SER A 39 -65.10 -39.94 7.04
CA SER A 39 -64.08 -40.97 7.28
C SER A 39 -62.95 -40.93 6.22
N PRO A 40 -61.72 -41.37 6.55
CA PRO A 40 -60.56 -41.33 5.64
C PRO A 40 -60.70 -42.14 4.34
N SER A 41 -61.71 -43.02 4.26
CA SER A 41 -62.03 -43.80 3.05
C SER A 41 -62.81 -42.95 2.03
N VAL A 42 -63.78 -42.14 2.48
CA VAL A 42 -64.60 -41.27 1.62
C VAL A 42 -63.75 -40.17 0.98
N TRP A 43 -62.86 -39.53 1.76
CA TRP A 43 -61.94 -38.51 1.24
C TRP A 43 -60.98 -39.04 0.17
N ARG A 44 -60.53 -40.31 0.29
CA ARG A 44 -59.65 -40.95 -0.71
C ARG A 44 -60.37 -41.20 -2.04
N GLN A 45 -61.65 -41.51 -1.98
CA GLN A 45 -62.50 -41.80 -3.14
C GLN A 45 -62.92 -40.51 -3.86
N VAL A 46 -63.19 -39.43 -3.12
CA VAL A 46 -63.56 -38.11 -3.67
C VAL A 46 -62.35 -37.35 -4.25
N LEU A 47 -61.18 -37.42 -3.61
CA LEU A 47 -59.96 -36.70 -4.05
C LEU A 47 -59.08 -37.51 -5.03
N GLY A 48 -59.59 -38.65 -5.54
CA GLY A 48 -58.94 -39.42 -6.60
C GLY A 48 -57.57 -40.00 -6.23
N GLY A 49 -57.30 -40.28 -4.94
CA GLY A 49 -56.08 -40.95 -4.50
C GLY A 49 -54.76 -40.21 -4.74
N THR A 50 -54.78 -38.94 -5.18
CA THR A 50 -53.53 -38.18 -5.38
C THR A 50 -52.89 -37.82 -4.03
N PRO A 51 -51.59 -38.12 -3.83
CA PRO A 51 -50.91 -37.79 -2.58
C PRO A 51 -50.87 -36.27 -2.39
N SER A 52 -51.17 -35.80 -1.16
CA SER A 52 -51.13 -34.39 -0.79
C SER A 52 -49.69 -33.86 -0.71
N THR A 53 -49.07 -33.66 -1.87
CA THR A 53 -47.69 -33.13 -1.96
C THR A 53 -47.56 -31.65 -1.57
N GLY A 54 -48.68 -30.99 -1.23
CA GLY A 54 -48.74 -29.58 -0.89
C GLY A 54 -47.91 -29.19 0.35
N LEU A 55 -47.92 -30.02 1.41
CA LEU A 55 -47.10 -29.75 2.59
C LEU A 55 -45.61 -29.94 2.27
N GLY A 56 -45.25 -31.06 1.63
CA GLY A 56 -43.87 -31.35 1.25
C GLY A 56 -43.28 -30.27 0.35
N ARG A 57 -44.06 -29.77 -0.62
CA ARG A 57 -43.66 -28.67 -1.50
C ARG A 57 -43.44 -27.36 -0.74
N LEU A 58 -44.36 -27.01 0.16
CA LEU A 58 -44.26 -25.79 0.94
C LEU A 58 -43.03 -25.83 1.88
N LEU A 59 -42.75 -26.99 2.48
CA LEU A 59 -41.55 -27.20 3.28
C LEU A 59 -40.26 -27.11 2.44
N LEU A 60 -40.26 -27.66 1.22
CA LEU A 60 -39.14 -27.53 0.28
C LEU A 60 -38.89 -26.07 -0.11
N TRP A 61 -39.95 -25.28 -0.32
CA TRP A 61 -39.82 -23.85 -0.63
C TRP A 61 -39.32 -23.03 0.57
N CYS A 62 -39.80 -23.33 1.78
CA CYS A 62 -39.26 -22.72 3.00
C CYS A 62 -37.77 -23.07 3.20
N ALA A 63 -37.38 -24.32 2.95
CA ALA A 63 -35.98 -24.75 3.02
C ALA A 63 -35.11 -24.06 1.95
N ALA A 64 -35.60 -23.91 0.72
CA ALA A 64 -34.91 -23.15 -0.33
C ALA A 64 -34.74 -21.68 0.04
N ALA A 65 -35.79 -21.04 0.58
CA ALA A 65 -35.72 -19.66 1.04
C ALA A 65 -34.71 -19.46 2.18
N ALA A 66 -34.62 -20.40 3.12
CA ALA A 66 -33.60 -20.39 4.16
C ALA A 66 -32.17 -20.46 3.60
N LEU A 67 -31.94 -21.28 2.56
CA LEU A 67 -30.65 -21.38 1.90
C LEU A 67 -30.28 -20.13 1.09
N ILE A 68 -31.26 -19.44 0.50
CA ILE A 68 -31.05 -18.14 -0.16
C ILE A 68 -30.61 -17.09 0.87
N VAL A 69 -31.28 -17.06 2.04
CA VAL A 69 -30.88 -16.16 3.14
C VAL A 69 -29.46 -16.46 3.61
N LEU A 70 -29.09 -17.73 3.73
CA LEU A 70 -27.72 -18.14 4.04
C LEU A 70 -26.73 -17.69 2.95
N ALA A 71 -27.08 -17.82 1.67
CA ALA A 71 -26.23 -17.32 0.58
C ALA A 71 -26.02 -15.79 0.66
N LEU A 72 -27.08 -15.03 0.96
CA LEU A 72 -27.02 -13.58 1.16
C LEU A 72 -26.17 -13.16 2.36
N ALA A 73 -26.16 -13.95 3.42
CA ALA A 73 -25.27 -13.73 4.57
C ALA A 73 -23.77 -13.91 4.22
N ARG A 74 -23.47 -14.42 3.01
CA ARG A 74 -22.12 -14.65 2.47
C ARG A 74 -21.24 -15.39 3.47
N PRO A 75 -21.49 -16.68 3.71
CA PRO A 75 -20.65 -17.50 4.57
C PRO A 75 -19.27 -17.62 3.96
N GLN A 76 -18.27 -17.44 4.81
CA GLN A 76 -16.87 -17.44 4.45
C GLN A 76 -16.13 -18.47 5.29
N TRP A 77 -15.38 -19.35 4.61
CA TRP A 77 -14.43 -20.25 5.24
C TRP A 77 -13.30 -20.60 4.27
N GLY A 78 -12.14 -20.91 4.84
CA GLY A 78 -10.90 -21.00 4.09
C GLY A 78 -10.30 -19.62 3.84
N GLU A 79 -8.98 -19.60 3.74
CA GLU A 79 -8.18 -18.39 3.63
C GLU A 79 -7.30 -18.51 2.39
N VAL A 80 -7.38 -17.53 1.50
CA VAL A 80 -6.33 -17.35 0.48
C VAL A 80 -5.37 -16.33 1.04
N LYS A 81 -4.11 -16.74 1.19
CA LYS A 81 -3.02 -15.79 1.45
C LYS A 81 -2.88 -14.93 0.21
N GLY A 82 -3.42 -13.72 0.25
CA GLY A 82 -3.08 -12.69 -0.71
C GLY A 82 -1.74 -12.08 -0.29
N GLU A 83 -0.64 -12.53 -0.87
CA GLU A 83 0.65 -11.87 -0.73
C GLU A 83 0.64 -10.65 -1.67
N VAL A 84 0.23 -9.50 -1.14
CA VAL A 84 0.53 -8.22 -1.80
C VAL A 84 1.90 -7.80 -1.27
N SER A 85 2.97 -8.25 -1.92
CA SER A 85 4.32 -7.79 -1.58
C SER A 85 4.44 -6.34 -2.04
N ILE A 86 4.47 -5.38 -1.12
CA ILE A 86 4.80 -4.00 -1.45
C ILE A 86 6.32 -3.93 -1.49
N ARG A 87 6.85 -3.55 -2.66
CA ARG A 87 8.27 -3.34 -2.90
C ARG A 87 8.66 -1.99 -2.32
N THR A 88 9.11 -1.96 -1.08
CA THR A 88 9.49 -0.74 -0.36
C THR A 88 11.01 -0.64 -0.28
N ARG A 89 11.55 0.56 -0.51
CA ARG A 89 12.96 0.89 -0.27
C ARG A 89 13.05 1.81 0.94
N ASP A 90 14.20 1.75 1.60
CA ASP A 90 14.55 2.64 2.70
C ASP A 90 15.55 3.66 2.16
N VAL A 91 15.08 4.90 2.01
CA VAL A 91 15.84 6.01 1.43
C VAL A 91 16.16 6.99 2.55
N VAL A 92 17.44 7.25 2.78
CA VAL A 92 17.87 8.36 3.63
C VAL A 92 18.41 9.46 2.74
N VAL A 93 17.93 10.68 2.93
CA VAL A 93 18.43 11.86 2.24
C VAL A 93 19.33 12.64 3.20
N ALA A 94 20.62 12.68 2.92
CA ALA A 94 21.59 13.51 3.65
C ALA A 94 21.79 14.83 2.91
N LEU A 95 21.39 15.93 3.53
CA LEU A 95 21.40 17.27 2.96
C LEU A 95 22.45 18.14 3.66
N ASP A 96 23.38 18.66 2.87
CA ASP A 96 24.39 19.61 3.35
C ASP A 96 23.75 20.98 3.62
N VAL A 97 23.92 21.48 4.84
CA VAL A 97 23.43 22.79 5.29
C VAL A 97 24.57 23.69 5.76
N SER A 98 25.81 23.39 5.36
CA SER A 98 26.98 24.20 5.65
C SER A 98 26.90 25.59 5.00
N ASP A 99 27.82 26.49 5.40
CA ASP A 99 27.83 27.86 4.89
C ASP A 99 28.06 27.94 3.37
N SER A 100 28.83 27.02 2.78
CA SER A 100 29.11 26.99 1.33
C SER A 100 27.81 26.82 0.53
N MET A 101 26.82 26.14 1.09
CA MET A 101 25.50 25.95 0.47
C MET A 101 24.65 27.23 0.37
N ARG A 102 25.11 28.35 0.95
CA ARG A 102 24.58 29.71 0.70
C ARG A 102 25.02 30.29 -0.64
N CYS A 103 26.08 29.76 -1.26
CA CYS A 103 26.61 30.24 -2.53
C CYS A 103 25.54 30.21 -3.62
N ARG A 104 25.62 31.18 -4.54
CA ARG A 104 24.64 31.41 -5.62
C ARG A 104 25.22 31.15 -7.01
N ASP A 105 26.32 30.41 -7.08
CA ASP A 105 26.83 29.88 -8.35
C ASP A 105 25.83 28.94 -9.05
N VAL A 106 24.87 28.41 -8.29
CA VAL A 106 23.63 27.81 -8.82
C VAL A 106 22.42 28.57 -8.27
N GLU A 107 21.62 29.14 -9.15
CA GLU A 107 20.42 29.91 -8.78
C GLU A 107 19.32 29.02 -8.15
N PRO A 108 18.63 29.50 -7.08
CA PRO A 108 18.84 30.76 -6.36
C PRO A 108 19.90 30.70 -5.23
N SER A 109 20.22 29.50 -4.77
CA SER A 109 21.43 29.15 -4.01
C SER A 109 21.61 27.63 -4.09
N ARG A 110 22.81 27.11 -3.81
CA ARG A 110 23.07 25.67 -3.78
C ARG A 110 22.05 24.90 -2.92
N LEU A 111 21.77 25.37 -1.69
CA LEU A 111 20.76 24.74 -0.82
C LEU A 111 19.34 24.86 -1.37
N LYS A 112 18.93 26.05 -1.81
CA LYS A 112 17.57 26.25 -2.32
C LYS A 112 17.30 25.41 -3.56
N ARG A 113 18.31 25.28 -4.43
CA ARG A 113 18.27 24.39 -5.59
C ARG A 113 18.16 22.93 -5.16
N ALA A 114 18.96 22.49 -4.19
CA ALA A 114 18.89 21.14 -3.63
C ALA A 114 17.49 20.83 -3.06
N LEU A 115 16.94 21.72 -2.25
CA LEU A 115 15.59 21.58 -1.68
C LEU A 115 14.50 21.54 -2.76
N ALA A 116 14.62 22.36 -3.81
CA ALA A 116 13.68 22.35 -4.93
C ALA A 116 13.71 21.02 -5.71
N ILE A 117 14.91 20.47 -5.93
CA ILE A 117 15.08 19.16 -6.56
C ILE A 117 14.47 18.06 -5.69
N LEU A 118 14.78 18.08 -4.39
CA LEU A 118 14.29 17.08 -3.45
C LEU A 118 12.76 17.10 -3.36
N ARG A 119 12.14 18.28 -3.21
CA ARG A 119 10.67 18.42 -3.24
C ARG A 119 10.04 17.87 -4.51
N ARG A 120 10.70 18.08 -5.66
CA ARG A 120 10.21 17.57 -6.94
C ARG A 120 10.40 16.05 -7.10
N ALA A 121 11.37 15.46 -6.41
CA ALA A 121 11.62 14.02 -6.39
C ALA A 121 10.70 13.27 -5.39
N LEU A 122 10.26 13.91 -4.30
CA LEU A 122 9.43 13.27 -3.26
C LEU A 122 8.24 12.47 -3.83
N PRO A 123 7.41 13.00 -4.76
CA PRO A 123 6.29 12.23 -5.32
C PRO A 123 6.71 10.95 -6.05
N GLY A 124 7.92 10.93 -6.63
CA GLY A 124 8.49 9.73 -7.27
C GLY A 124 8.96 8.66 -6.27
N LEU A 125 9.03 8.99 -4.98
CA LEU A 125 9.40 8.09 -3.90
C LEU A 125 8.19 7.44 -3.21
N ASP A 126 6.97 7.65 -3.72
CA ASP A 126 5.77 7.03 -3.15
C ASP A 126 5.90 5.50 -3.04
N GLY A 127 5.39 4.95 -1.93
CA GLY A 127 5.56 3.54 -1.55
C GLY A 127 6.92 3.17 -0.94
N ASN A 128 7.86 4.10 -0.83
CA ASN A 128 9.13 3.93 -0.09
C ASN A 128 9.06 4.59 1.30
N ARG A 129 9.97 4.21 2.19
CA ARG A 129 10.20 4.96 3.43
C ARG A 129 11.35 5.95 3.22
N VAL A 130 11.16 7.20 3.62
CA VAL A 130 12.12 8.28 3.49
C VAL A 130 12.48 8.82 4.87
N ALA A 131 13.77 9.02 5.10
CA ALA A 131 14.29 9.77 6.24
C ALA A 131 15.14 10.94 5.73
N VAL A 132 15.31 11.97 6.54
CA VAL A 132 16.14 13.13 6.19
C VAL A 132 17.14 13.40 7.30
N VAL A 133 18.40 13.53 6.92
CA VAL A 133 19.52 13.96 7.76
C VAL A 133 20.00 15.30 7.23
N VAL A 134 20.23 16.25 8.11
CA VAL A 134 20.93 17.50 7.77
C VAL A 134 22.33 17.47 8.37
N PHE A 135 23.33 17.97 7.65
CA PHE A 135 24.71 17.94 8.13
C PHE A 135 25.53 19.17 7.74
N ALA A 136 26.54 19.44 8.57
CA ALA A 136 27.60 20.42 8.38
C ALA A 136 28.87 19.85 9.05
N GLY A 137 29.40 20.47 10.11
CA GLY A 137 30.47 19.85 10.92
C GLY A 137 29.99 18.62 11.73
N GLU A 138 28.70 18.58 12.05
CA GLU A 138 27.99 17.43 12.64
C GLU A 138 26.77 17.06 11.78
N ALA A 139 26.16 15.90 12.04
CA ALA A 139 24.98 15.42 11.33
C ALA A 139 23.86 15.10 12.32
N TYR A 140 22.62 15.46 11.97
CA TYR A 140 21.44 15.27 12.80
C TYR A 140 20.26 14.71 12.00
N PRO A 141 19.47 13.78 12.56
CA PRO A 141 18.25 13.31 11.93
C PRO A 141 17.17 14.40 12.02
N LEU A 142 16.76 14.95 10.87
CA LEU A 142 15.67 15.92 10.78
C LEU A 142 14.31 15.21 10.76
N VAL A 143 14.21 14.14 9.97
CA VAL A 143 12.99 13.33 9.84
C VAL A 143 13.37 11.87 9.97
N PRO A 144 12.79 11.11 10.93
CA PRO A 144 12.99 9.68 11.02
C PRO A 144 12.35 8.96 9.83
N LEU A 145 12.72 7.70 9.61
CA LEU A 145 12.25 6.90 8.48
C LEU A 145 10.71 6.75 8.49
N THR A 146 10.04 7.34 7.50
CA THR A 146 8.57 7.41 7.41
C THR A 146 8.05 7.19 5.98
N THR A 147 6.81 6.72 5.82
CA THR A 147 6.10 6.71 4.53
C THR A 147 5.34 8.01 4.25
N ASP A 148 5.26 8.91 5.22
CA ASP A 148 4.56 10.19 5.10
C ASP A 148 5.45 11.23 4.40
N LEU A 149 5.31 11.31 3.08
CA LEU A 149 6.08 12.23 2.24
C LEU A 149 5.65 13.70 2.40
N ASP A 150 4.41 13.95 2.80
CA ASP A 150 3.89 15.30 3.05
C ASP A 150 4.49 15.88 4.33
N ALA A 151 4.64 15.06 5.37
CA ALA A 151 5.39 15.43 6.56
C ALA A 151 6.85 15.75 6.21
N VAL A 152 7.52 14.90 5.42
CA VAL A 152 8.89 15.17 4.94
C VAL A 152 8.97 16.50 4.20
N ALA A 153 8.05 16.78 3.28
CA ALA A 153 8.01 18.03 2.52
C ALA A 153 7.88 19.26 3.44
N THR A 154 7.06 19.15 4.49
CA THR A 154 6.85 20.21 5.49
C THR A 154 8.13 20.49 6.28
N PHE A 155 8.83 19.45 6.77
CA PHE A 155 10.09 19.64 7.50
C PHE A 155 11.19 20.28 6.63
N LEU A 156 11.21 19.99 5.33
CA LEU A 156 12.16 20.60 4.39
C LEU A 156 11.93 22.11 4.20
N GLU A 157 10.78 22.67 4.59
CA GLU A 157 10.52 24.12 4.52
C GLU A 157 11.29 24.92 5.56
N GLY A 158 11.57 24.32 6.72
CA GLY A 158 12.36 24.95 7.79
C GLY A 158 13.87 24.81 7.62
N VAL A 159 14.36 24.17 6.55
CA VAL A 159 15.79 23.92 6.38
C VAL A 159 16.48 25.17 5.83
N GLU A 160 17.39 25.72 6.63
CA GLU A 160 18.18 26.89 6.28
C GLU A 160 19.69 26.63 6.43
N PRO A 161 20.54 27.28 5.62
CA PRO A 161 21.98 27.11 5.75
C PRO A 161 22.45 27.69 7.09
N GLY A 162 23.37 26.99 7.76
CA GLY A 162 23.92 27.39 9.05
C GLY A 162 23.00 27.11 10.24
N MET A 163 21.96 26.28 10.09
CA MET A 163 21.13 25.83 11.21
C MET A 163 21.87 24.90 12.18
N ILE A 164 22.98 24.30 11.74
CA ILE A 164 23.86 23.47 12.59
C ILE A 164 24.93 24.35 13.22
N ALA A 165 25.06 24.25 14.54
CA ALA A 165 25.94 25.11 15.34
C ALA A 165 27.44 24.90 15.03
N LEU A 166 27.87 23.65 14.76
CA LEU A 166 29.26 23.37 14.40
C LEU A 166 29.47 23.64 12.90
N PRO A 167 30.21 24.70 12.51
CA PRO A 167 30.50 24.97 11.13
C PRO A 167 31.50 23.95 10.57
N GLY A 168 31.37 23.67 9.29
CA GLY A 168 32.22 22.72 8.57
C GLY A 168 31.40 21.88 7.60
N SER A 169 32.06 20.91 6.99
CA SER A 169 31.41 19.83 6.24
C SER A 169 32.13 18.53 6.59
N ASN A 170 31.36 17.56 7.08
CA ASN A 170 31.83 16.26 7.53
C ASN A 170 30.95 15.15 6.92
N LEU A 171 31.40 14.62 5.78
CA LEU A 171 30.69 13.58 5.05
C LEU A 171 30.67 12.25 5.82
N GLU A 172 31.69 11.95 6.62
CA GLU A 172 31.73 10.74 7.45
C GLU A 172 30.59 10.74 8.46
N ARG A 173 30.36 11.87 9.15
CA ARG A 173 29.24 12.00 10.10
C ARG A 173 27.88 11.90 9.42
N ALA A 174 27.74 12.48 8.23
CA ALA A 174 26.51 12.37 7.45
C ALA A 174 26.20 10.91 7.09
N VAL A 175 27.22 10.14 6.69
CA VAL A 175 27.10 8.72 6.40
C VAL A 175 26.75 7.92 7.67
N ASP A 176 27.44 8.17 8.78
CA ASP A 176 27.17 7.47 10.04
C ASP A 176 25.74 7.67 10.52
N GLU A 177 25.26 8.91 10.51
CA GLU A 177 23.91 9.22 10.95
C GLU A 177 22.87 8.61 10.00
N SER A 178 23.16 8.62 8.71
CA SER A 178 22.30 7.96 7.71
C SER A 178 22.23 6.44 7.91
N LEU A 179 23.35 5.80 8.25
CA LEU A 179 23.40 4.36 8.51
C LEU A 179 22.62 3.95 9.76
N LYS A 180 22.54 4.82 10.79
CA LYS A 180 21.74 4.57 11.99
C LYS A 180 20.22 4.59 11.71
N LEU A 181 19.78 5.42 10.77
CA LEU A 181 18.37 5.50 10.37
C LEU A 181 17.95 4.36 9.43
N LEU A 182 18.90 3.82 8.67
CA LEU A 182 18.66 2.65 7.84
C LEU A 182 18.56 1.39 8.71
N PRO A 183 17.71 0.43 8.33
CA PRO A 183 17.72 -0.88 8.97
C PRO A 183 19.10 -1.55 8.85
N PRO A 184 19.57 -2.28 9.88
CA PRO A 184 20.90 -2.85 9.92
C PRO A 184 21.16 -3.87 8.79
N GLU A 185 20.10 -4.53 8.33
CA GLU A 185 20.14 -5.53 7.26
C GLU A 185 18.96 -5.37 6.30
N GLY A 186 19.13 -5.83 5.06
CA GLY A 186 18.07 -5.88 4.05
C GLY A 186 18.50 -5.31 2.70
N LYS A 187 17.71 -5.62 1.67
CA LYS A 187 17.85 -5.07 0.32
C LYS A 187 17.13 -3.73 0.22
N GLY A 188 17.50 -2.89 -0.75
CA GLY A 188 16.81 -1.62 -1.03
C GLY A 188 17.11 -0.49 -0.08
N ARG A 189 18.32 -0.48 0.49
CA ARG A 189 18.86 0.63 1.29
C ARG A 189 19.56 1.63 0.40
N VAL A 190 19.13 2.89 0.44
CA VAL A 190 19.65 3.95 -0.41
C VAL A 190 20.01 5.18 0.41
N LEU A 191 21.17 5.77 0.13
CA LEU A 191 21.56 7.09 0.65
C LEU A 191 21.59 8.08 -0.52
N VAL A 192 20.72 9.09 -0.49
CA VAL A 192 20.79 10.23 -1.39
C VAL A 192 21.57 11.34 -0.69
N LEU A 193 22.81 11.60 -1.11
CA LEU A 193 23.63 12.67 -0.55
C LEU A 193 23.56 13.90 -1.46
N ILE A 194 23.19 15.05 -0.91
CA ILE A 194 23.15 16.32 -1.64
C ILE A 194 24.13 17.31 -1.00
N SER A 195 25.23 17.62 -1.69
CA SER A 195 26.33 18.46 -1.18
C SER A 195 27.09 19.10 -2.35
N ASP A 196 27.92 20.10 -2.07
CA ASP A 196 28.93 20.58 -3.01
C ASP A 196 30.19 19.71 -3.02
N GLY A 197 30.34 18.77 -2.09
CA GLY A 197 31.46 17.84 -2.01
C GLY A 197 32.67 18.39 -1.24
N GLU A 198 32.59 19.61 -0.70
CA GLU A 198 33.61 20.08 0.24
C GLU A 198 33.59 19.17 1.47
N ASN A 199 34.75 18.64 1.86
CA ASN A 199 34.91 17.86 3.09
C ASN A 199 36.06 18.44 3.89
N LEU A 200 35.74 19.16 4.96
CA LEU A 200 36.72 19.83 5.80
C LEU A 200 37.18 18.96 6.97
N GLN A 201 36.43 17.90 7.28
CA GLN A 201 36.60 17.06 8.47
C GLN A 201 36.21 15.62 8.16
N GLY A 202 36.78 14.65 8.87
CA GLY A 202 36.46 13.24 8.72
C GLY A 202 37.17 12.54 7.55
N ASP A 203 37.03 11.21 7.51
CA ASP A 203 37.69 10.35 6.54
C ASP A 203 36.69 9.79 5.49
N ILE A 204 36.87 10.24 4.25
CA ILE A 204 36.05 9.82 3.09
C ILE A 204 36.21 8.32 2.81
N ASP A 205 37.41 7.76 2.98
CA ASP A 205 37.66 6.35 2.70
C ASP A 205 37.03 5.46 3.77
N ALA A 206 37.01 5.91 5.03
CA ALA A 206 36.25 5.26 6.10
C ALA A 206 34.74 5.30 5.82
N ALA A 207 34.21 6.44 5.39
CA ALA A 207 32.80 6.57 5.01
C ALA A 207 32.42 5.63 3.86
N ALA A 208 33.26 5.55 2.81
CA ALA A 208 33.09 4.63 1.69
C ALA A 208 33.07 3.16 2.15
N LYS A 209 33.97 2.80 3.07
CA LYS A 209 34.02 1.45 3.65
C LYS A 209 32.73 1.11 4.39
N ARG A 210 32.24 2.00 5.27
CA ARG A 210 31.00 1.78 6.03
C ARG A 210 29.76 1.65 5.13
N LEU A 211 29.67 2.45 4.07
CA LEU A 211 28.58 2.34 3.09
C LEU A 211 28.58 0.97 2.38
N ARG A 212 29.76 0.48 2.00
CA ARG A 212 29.93 -0.85 1.37
C ARG A 212 29.58 -1.98 2.31
N GLU A 213 30.09 -1.94 3.55
CA GLU A 213 29.80 -2.95 4.58
C GLU A 213 28.31 -2.98 4.92
N GLY A 214 27.65 -1.81 4.91
CA GLY A 214 26.20 -1.72 5.03
C GLY A 214 25.43 -2.19 3.80
N GLY A 215 26.05 -2.40 2.64
CA GLY A 215 25.32 -2.69 1.40
C GLY A 215 24.36 -1.55 0.99
N VAL A 216 24.69 -0.31 1.34
CA VAL A 216 23.92 0.88 0.97
C VAL A 216 24.35 1.34 -0.41
N ARG A 217 23.38 1.67 -1.26
CA ARG A 217 23.65 2.29 -2.56
C ARG A 217 23.56 3.80 -2.43
N MET A 218 24.56 4.51 -2.92
CA MET A 218 24.62 5.96 -2.82
C MET A 218 24.20 6.65 -4.12
N VAL A 219 23.34 7.66 -4.03
CA VAL A 219 23.01 8.57 -5.11
C VAL A 219 23.55 9.94 -4.71
N ALA A 220 24.61 10.38 -5.35
CA ALA A 220 25.23 11.67 -5.07
C ALA A 220 24.62 12.75 -5.96
N VAL A 221 24.21 13.87 -5.36
CA VAL A 221 23.68 15.04 -6.07
C VAL A 221 24.60 16.22 -5.77
N VAL A 222 25.39 16.60 -6.77
CA VAL A 222 26.33 17.72 -6.65
C VAL A 222 25.59 19.03 -6.81
N SER A 223 25.64 19.89 -5.79
CA SER A 223 25.08 21.24 -5.83
C SER A 223 26.19 22.28 -5.80
N GLY A 224 26.46 22.91 -6.94
CA GLY A 224 27.54 23.89 -7.09
C GLY A 224 28.28 23.71 -8.41
N THR A 225 29.22 24.62 -8.65
CA THR A 225 30.06 24.67 -9.84
C THR A 225 31.54 24.58 -9.47
N PRO A 226 32.39 23.96 -10.30
CA PRO A 226 33.84 23.95 -10.09
C PRO A 226 34.45 25.36 -10.09
N GLU A 227 33.88 26.29 -10.87
CA GLU A 227 34.31 27.69 -10.90
C GLU A 227 34.09 28.38 -9.53
N GLY A 228 33.09 27.91 -8.79
CA GLY A 228 32.80 28.35 -7.44
C GLY A 228 32.20 29.75 -7.35
N GLY A 229 32.03 30.24 -6.13
CA GLY A 229 31.51 31.58 -5.89
C GLY A 229 31.64 32.03 -4.44
N PRO A 230 31.44 33.34 -4.18
CA PRO A 230 31.54 33.87 -2.83
C PRO A 230 30.32 33.50 -1.99
N ILE A 231 30.55 33.25 -0.70
CA ILE A 231 29.49 32.88 0.25
C ILE A 231 28.79 34.14 0.79
N PRO A 232 27.51 34.40 0.46
CA PRO A 232 26.80 35.55 0.99
C PRO A 232 26.42 35.33 2.46
N ILE A 233 26.74 36.31 3.31
CA ILE A 233 26.27 36.42 4.69
C ILE A 233 25.28 37.60 4.75
N GLY A 234 24.08 37.35 5.27
CA GLY A 234 23.04 38.37 5.38
C GLY A 234 23.53 39.64 6.09
N GLY A 235 22.99 40.79 5.69
CA GLY A 235 23.31 42.09 6.27
C GLY A 235 22.14 43.07 6.16
N ARG A 236 21.97 43.92 7.18
CA ARG A 236 20.95 44.99 7.20
C ARG A 236 21.19 46.09 6.15
N GLN A 237 22.36 46.13 5.51
CA GLN A 237 22.76 47.13 4.51
C GLN A 237 23.50 46.48 3.32
N GLY A 238 22.80 45.63 2.56
CA GLY A 238 23.33 44.96 1.36
C GLY A 238 23.97 43.59 1.61
N VAL A 239 24.36 42.93 0.51
CA VAL A 239 24.96 41.58 0.53
C VAL A 239 26.42 41.69 0.99
N ARG A 240 26.71 41.14 2.17
CA ARG A 240 28.10 40.95 2.63
C ARG A 240 28.54 39.54 2.28
N TYR A 241 29.84 39.32 2.15
CA TYR A 241 30.41 38.00 1.89
C TYR A 241 31.23 37.50 3.08
N LYS A 242 31.23 36.18 3.27
CA LYS A 242 32.04 35.53 4.30
C LYS A 242 33.52 35.84 4.03
N LYS A 243 34.21 36.25 5.08
CA LYS A 243 35.64 36.54 5.03
C LYS A 243 36.40 35.57 5.93
N ASP A 244 37.62 35.25 5.54
CA ASP A 244 38.54 34.47 6.36
C ASP A 244 39.20 35.33 7.46
N ARG A 245 40.12 34.74 8.22
CA ARG A 245 40.86 35.43 9.29
C ARG A 245 41.75 36.57 8.79
N SER A 246 42.13 36.55 7.51
CA SER A 246 42.90 37.63 6.86
C SER A 246 42.02 38.74 6.26
N GLY A 247 40.69 38.59 6.33
CA GLY A 247 39.74 39.57 5.78
C GLY A 247 39.47 39.42 4.28
N THR A 248 40.00 38.36 3.65
CA THR A 248 39.78 38.03 2.23
C THR A 248 38.44 37.30 2.08
N VAL A 249 37.74 37.54 0.97
CA VAL A 249 36.46 36.88 0.69
C VAL A 249 36.69 35.41 0.39
N VAL A 250 35.93 34.55 1.07
CA VAL A 250 35.99 33.09 0.88
C VAL A 250 35.22 32.72 -0.39
N ILE A 251 35.89 32.03 -1.31
CA ILE A 251 35.31 31.41 -2.50
C ILE A 251 35.18 29.91 -2.24
N THR A 252 33.96 29.38 -2.38
CA THR A 252 33.69 27.93 -2.26
C THR A 252 33.56 27.30 -3.63
N HIS A 253 34.12 26.11 -3.79
CA HIS A 253 34.12 25.35 -5.04
C HIS A 253 33.38 24.03 -4.83
N ALA A 254 32.67 23.57 -5.87
CA ALA A 254 32.16 22.22 -5.83
C ALA A 254 33.29 21.23 -6.15
N HIS A 255 33.31 20.11 -5.43
CA HIS A 255 34.21 18.97 -5.61
C HIS A 255 33.42 17.71 -6.03
N PRO A 256 32.89 17.66 -7.27
CA PRO A 256 32.19 16.49 -7.79
C PRO A 256 32.99 15.18 -7.65
N GLU A 257 34.31 15.25 -7.76
CA GLU A 257 35.24 14.11 -7.71
C GLU A 257 35.17 13.35 -6.37
N VAL A 258 34.95 14.07 -5.27
CA VAL A 258 34.80 13.47 -3.92
C VAL A 258 33.51 12.66 -3.85
N LEU A 259 32.42 13.25 -4.36
CA LEU A 259 31.10 12.64 -4.36
C LEU A 259 31.01 11.48 -5.36
N GLU A 260 31.70 11.58 -6.49
CA GLU A 260 31.82 10.53 -7.50
C GLU A 260 32.54 9.30 -6.93
N LYS A 261 33.69 9.49 -6.27
CA LYS A 261 34.44 8.41 -5.62
C LYS A 261 33.57 7.65 -4.60
N LEU A 262 32.80 8.37 -3.79
CA LEU A 262 31.88 7.77 -2.82
C LEU A 262 30.75 6.99 -3.51
N ALA A 263 30.10 7.59 -4.53
CA ALA A 263 29.03 6.95 -5.27
C ALA A 263 29.52 5.67 -5.97
N GLU A 264 30.64 5.72 -6.69
CA GLU A 264 31.24 4.59 -7.39
C GLU A 264 31.61 3.44 -6.45
N SER A 265 32.14 3.75 -5.26
CA SER A 265 32.49 2.73 -4.26
C SER A 265 31.30 1.86 -3.87
N THR A 266 30.07 2.39 -4.00
CA THR A 266 28.83 1.68 -3.67
C THR A 266 28.11 1.10 -4.89
N GLY A 267 28.60 1.33 -6.12
CA GLY A 267 27.84 1.05 -7.36
C GLY A 267 26.66 2.00 -7.56
N GLY A 268 26.81 3.22 -7.06
CA GLY A 268 25.87 4.33 -7.11
C GLY A 268 25.99 5.18 -8.38
N VAL A 269 25.37 6.37 -8.36
CA VAL A 269 25.44 7.32 -9.47
C VAL A 269 25.65 8.76 -8.99
N LEU A 270 26.29 9.57 -9.81
CA LEU A 270 26.45 11.01 -9.64
C LEU A 270 25.42 11.76 -10.50
N ILE A 271 24.77 12.76 -9.90
CA ILE A 271 23.76 13.62 -10.53
C ILE A 271 24.19 15.08 -10.28
N ARG A 272 24.08 15.94 -11.30
CA ARG A 272 24.33 17.37 -11.13
C ARG A 272 23.02 18.11 -10.86
N ALA A 273 22.97 18.88 -9.79
CA ALA A 273 21.81 19.69 -9.41
C ALA A 273 21.44 20.74 -10.46
N GLY A 274 22.43 21.23 -11.22
CA GLY A 274 22.23 22.17 -12.33
C GLY A 274 21.36 21.63 -13.47
N SER A 275 21.22 20.31 -13.61
CA SER A 275 20.37 19.70 -14.63
C SER A 275 18.88 19.93 -14.32
N GLY A 276 18.08 20.29 -15.33
CA GLY A 276 16.62 20.43 -15.19
C GLY A 276 15.89 19.11 -14.88
N THR A 277 16.61 17.98 -15.00
CA THR A 277 16.12 16.61 -14.87
C THR A 277 16.59 15.90 -13.59
N ALA A 278 17.28 16.60 -12.68
CA ALA A 278 17.90 16.00 -11.50
C ALA A 278 16.91 15.16 -10.66
N ALA A 279 15.70 15.68 -10.42
CA ALA A 279 14.66 14.96 -9.67
C ALA A 279 14.30 13.63 -10.33
N GLN A 280 14.07 13.63 -11.65
CA GLN A 280 13.74 12.41 -12.40
C GLN A 280 14.91 11.41 -12.43
N GLN A 281 16.15 11.90 -12.40
CA GLN A 281 17.32 11.05 -12.31
C GLN A 281 17.42 10.37 -10.94
N ILE A 282 17.10 11.07 -9.84
CA ILE A 282 17.02 10.50 -8.50
C ILE A 282 15.97 9.38 -8.48
N ASP A 283 14.76 9.67 -8.96
CA ASP A 283 13.65 8.70 -8.99
C ASP A 283 14.03 7.44 -9.79
N ARG A 284 14.62 7.64 -10.98
CA ARG A 284 15.08 6.52 -11.84
C ARG A 284 16.22 5.74 -11.21
N ALA A 285 17.16 6.40 -10.53
CA ALA A 285 18.25 5.74 -9.85
C ALA A 285 17.70 4.83 -8.75
N ILE A 286 16.78 5.34 -7.91
CA ILE A 286 16.16 4.60 -6.81
C ILE A 286 15.29 3.45 -7.34
N ALA A 287 14.48 3.69 -8.38
CA ALA A 287 13.60 2.69 -8.97
C ALA A 287 14.36 1.47 -9.54
N LYS A 288 15.56 1.67 -10.08
CA LYS A 288 16.42 0.59 -10.60
C LYS A 288 17.04 -0.28 -9.50
N LEU A 289 17.11 0.21 -8.26
CA LEU A 289 17.68 -0.54 -7.15
C LEU A 289 16.73 -1.65 -6.71
N GLN A 290 17.30 -2.75 -6.21
CA GLN A 290 16.51 -3.85 -5.65
C GLN A 290 15.65 -3.34 -4.50
N SER A 291 14.37 -3.70 -4.46
CA SER A 291 13.45 -3.37 -3.36
C SER A 291 13.50 -4.41 -2.26
N ARG A 292 13.17 -4.03 -1.03
CA ARG A 292 12.77 -4.98 0.00
C ARG A 292 11.32 -5.37 -0.26
N GLU A 293 11.02 -6.66 -0.24
CA GLU A 293 9.63 -7.10 -0.10
C GLU A 293 9.27 -6.89 1.37
N MET A 294 8.43 -5.90 1.65
CA MET A 294 7.79 -5.83 2.95
C MET A 294 6.57 -6.75 2.92
N GLU A 295 6.51 -7.64 3.91
CA GLU A 295 5.33 -8.43 4.21
C GLU A 295 4.26 -7.46 4.75
N SER A 296 3.55 -6.81 3.82
CA SER A 296 2.42 -5.94 4.15
C SER A 296 1.37 -6.77 4.85
N SER A 297 0.88 -6.27 5.99
CA SER A 297 -0.11 -6.88 6.88
C SER A 297 -0.99 -7.89 6.17
N ARG A 298 -0.75 -9.16 6.48
CA ARG A 298 -1.43 -10.37 5.99
C ARG A 298 -2.93 -10.11 5.81
N ARG A 299 -3.34 -9.57 4.65
CA ARG A 299 -4.76 -9.34 4.36
C ARG A 299 -5.32 -10.68 3.95
N VAL A 300 -5.69 -11.45 4.96
CA VAL A 300 -6.36 -12.73 4.80
C VAL A 300 -7.67 -12.48 4.07
N ARG A 301 -7.72 -12.80 2.78
CA ARG A 301 -8.96 -12.79 2.03
C ARG A 301 -9.67 -14.11 2.33
N ARG A 302 -10.72 -14.05 3.14
CA ARG A 302 -11.59 -15.21 3.35
C ARG A 302 -12.37 -15.50 2.08
N ILE A 303 -12.47 -16.78 1.73
CA ILE A 303 -13.16 -17.22 0.52
C ILE A 303 -14.66 -17.19 0.77
N ASP A 304 -15.41 -16.48 -0.08
CA ASP A 304 -16.86 -16.53 -0.08
C ASP A 304 -17.36 -17.87 -0.62
N ARG A 305 -18.28 -18.50 0.12
CA ARG A 305 -18.83 -19.82 -0.20
C ARG A 305 -20.33 -19.80 -0.44
N PHE A 306 -20.90 -18.61 -0.64
CA PHE A 306 -22.31 -18.42 -1.01
C PHE A 306 -22.77 -19.23 -2.24
N PRO A 307 -21.94 -19.53 -3.27
CA PRO A 307 -22.41 -20.29 -4.43
C PRO A 307 -22.92 -21.69 -4.09
N ILE A 308 -22.36 -22.33 -3.04
CA ILE A 308 -22.79 -23.67 -2.60
C ILE A 308 -24.22 -23.63 -2.06
N PHE A 309 -24.53 -22.65 -1.21
CA PHE A 309 -25.86 -22.48 -0.63
C PHE A 309 -26.89 -22.06 -1.69
N LEU A 310 -26.48 -21.21 -2.63
CA LEU A 310 -27.34 -20.81 -3.74
C LEU A 310 -27.66 -21.99 -4.67
N ALA A 311 -26.67 -22.81 -5.02
CA ALA A 311 -26.88 -24.01 -5.83
C ALA A 311 -27.83 -25.00 -5.16
N LEU A 312 -27.66 -25.22 -3.84
CA LEU A 312 -28.56 -26.08 -3.07
C LEU A 312 -29.99 -25.51 -3.00
N ALA A 313 -30.14 -24.20 -2.87
CA ALA A 313 -31.46 -23.55 -2.90
C ALA A 313 -32.17 -23.76 -4.25
N VAL A 314 -31.45 -23.56 -5.36
CA VAL A 314 -31.99 -23.81 -6.71
C VAL A 314 -32.41 -25.27 -6.88
N ALA A 315 -31.60 -26.22 -6.41
CA ALA A 315 -31.94 -27.65 -6.46
C ALA A 315 -33.25 -27.97 -5.71
N LEU A 316 -33.47 -27.38 -4.52
CA LEU A 316 -34.72 -27.56 -3.77
C LEU A 316 -35.93 -26.93 -4.47
N ILE A 317 -35.76 -25.78 -5.12
CA ILE A 317 -36.83 -25.13 -5.90
C ILE A 317 -37.24 -26.05 -7.06
N VAL A 318 -36.27 -26.55 -7.83
CA VAL A 318 -36.51 -27.48 -8.95
C VAL A 318 -37.22 -28.74 -8.45
N LEU A 319 -36.77 -29.31 -7.34
CA LEU A 319 -37.42 -30.48 -6.72
C LEU A 319 -38.86 -30.17 -6.27
N GLY A 320 -39.11 -28.97 -5.74
CA GLY A 320 -40.45 -28.51 -5.39
C GLY A 320 -41.39 -28.41 -6.59
N PHE A 321 -40.90 -27.96 -7.75
CA PHE A 321 -41.68 -27.93 -9.00
C PHE A 321 -41.86 -29.32 -9.63
N ALA A 322 -40.95 -30.26 -9.37
CA ALA A 322 -41.05 -31.64 -9.84
C ALA A 322 -42.18 -32.43 -9.15
N LEU A 323 -42.74 -31.91 -8.04
CA LEU A 323 -43.94 -32.48 -7.42
C LEU A 323 -45.20 -32.13 -8.26
N PRO A 324 -46.16 -33.05 -8.43
CA PRO A 324 -47.43 -32.79 -9.12
C PRO A 324 -48.16 -31.58 -8.50
N PRO A 325 -48.81 -30.68 -9.28
CA PRO A 325 -49.17 -30.79 -10.70
C PRO A 325 -48.21 -30.09 -11.67
N TRP A 326 -47.11 -29.49 -11.20
CA TRP A 326 -46.27 -28.58 -12.01
C TRP A 326 -45.05 -29.23 -12.67
N ARG A 327 -45.07 -30.55 -12.85
CA ARG A 327 -43.97 -31.33 -13.44
C ARG A 327 -43.48 -30.78 -14.79
N LYS A 328 -44.39 -30.23 -15.62
CA LYS A 328 -44.04 -29.61 -16.90
C LYS A 328 -43.22 -28.32 -16.73
N VAL A 329 -43.46 -27.57 -15.66
CA VAL A 329 -42.71 -26.34 -15.32
C VAL A 329 -41.28 -26.69 -14.88
N ALA A 330 -41.10 -27.77 -14.13
CA ALA A 330 -39.78 -28.26 -13.73
C ALA A 330 -38.90 -28.63 -14.93
N ALA A 331 -39.47 -29.30 -15.94
CA ALA A 331 -38.74 -29.67 -17.16
C ALA A 331 -38.22 -28.44 -17.92
N VAL A 332 -39.03 -27.37 -18.01
CA VAL A 332 -38.64 -26.10 -18.64
C VAL A 332 -37.56 -25.38 -17.81
N ALA A 333 -37.69 -25.37 -16.48
CA ALA A 333 -36.70 -24.75 -15.60
C ALA A 333 -35.32 -25.43 -15.68
N VAL A 334 -35.28 -26.76 -15.75
CA VAL A 334 -34.03 -27.53 -15.93
C VAL A 334 -33.38 -27.23 -17.27
N LEU A 335 -34.16 -27.12 -18.34
CA LEU A 335 -33.66 -26.77 -19.67
C LEU A 335 -33.07 -25.34 -19.70
N LEU A 336 -33.72 -24.37 -19.07
CA LEU A 336 -33.24 -23.00 -18.97
C LEU A 336 -31.94 -22.89 -18.15
N LEU A 337 -31.83 -23.65 -17.05
CA LEU A 337 -30.61 -23.73 -16.24
C LEU A 337 -29.44 -24.34 -17.02
N ALA A 338 -29.71 -25.32 -17.88
CA ALA A 338 -28.70 -25.93 -18.76
C ALA A 338 -28.21 -24.97 -19.86
N LEU A 339 -28.99 -23.95 -20.23
CA LEU A 339 -28.61 -22.90 -21.17
C LEU A 339 -27.79 -21.76 -20.56
N VAL A 340 -27.71 -21.67 -19.22
CA VAL A 340 -26.89 -20.64 -18.57
C VAL A 340 -25.41 -21.01 -18.77
N PRO A 341 -24.61 -20.23 -19.53
CA PRO A 341 -23.20 -20.54 -19.70
C PRO A 341 -22.50 -20.51 -18.32
N PRO A 342 -21.57 -21.43 -18.05
CA PRO A 342 -20.81 -21.39 -16.81
C PRO A 342 -20.15 -20.01 -16.71
N ALA A 343 -20.44 -19.29 -15.63
CA ALA A 343 -19.84 -17.98 -15.38
C ALA A 343 -18.32 -18.15 -15.48
N GLN A 344 -17.73 -17.60 -16.56
CA GLN A 344 -16.29 -17.59 -16.73
C GLN A 344 -15.73 -16.94 -15.48
N ALA A 345 -14.99 -17.73 -14.69
CA ALA A 345 -14.21 -17.22 -13.59
C ALA A 345 -13.28 -16.17 -14.18
N GLN A 346 -13.63 -14.89 -14.01
CA GLN A 346 -12.75 -13.80 -14.39
C GLN A 346 -11.47 -14.02 -13.60
N SER A 347 -10.45 -14.54 -14.28
CA SER A 347 -9.08 -14.49 -13.81
C SER A 347 -8.80 -13.00 -13.65
N VAL A 348 -8.84 -12.53 -12.42
CA VAL A 348 -8.41 -11.19 -12.04
C VAL A 348 -6.96 -11.10 -12.47
N ARG A 349 -6.71 -10.56 -13.67
CA ARG A 349 -5.40 -10.05 -14.03
C ARG A 349 -5.19 -8.86 -13.12
N LEU A 350 -4.32 -9.04 -12.13
CA LEU A 350 -3.80 -7.92 -11.36
C LEU A 350 -3.03 -7.01 -12.34
N PRO A 351 -3.28 -5.69 -12.36
CA PRO A 351 -2.46 -4.75 -13.11
C PRO A 351 -1.02 -4.71 -12.58
#